data_AF-H0IXF6-F1
#
_entry.id   AF-H0IXF6-F1
#
_cell.length_a   1.000
_cell.length_b   1.000
_cell.length_c   1.000
_cell.angle_alpha   90.00
_cell.angle_beta   90.00
_cell.angle_gamma   90.00
#
_symmetry.space_group_name_H-M   'P 1'
#
loop_
_entity.id
_entity.type
_entity.pdbx_description
1 polymer ?
#
loop_
_entity_poly.entity_id
_entity_poly.type
_entity_poly.pdbx_seq_one_letter_code
_entity_poly.pdbx_strand_id
1 'polypeptide(L)' 'MATLRKRQNDLGVRSLTDALTNLANRGWLEEQLQERFNQSREQGATLLMVFIDLDYFKVINDEHGH' A
#
# COMPACT_ATOMS: atom_id res chain seq x y z
N MET A 1 -5.94 -24.14 -20.82
CA MET A 1 -6.42 -23.64 -19.52
C MET A 1 -5.30 -23.06 -18.63
N ALA A 2 -4.07 -23.58 -18.63
CA ALA A 2 -2.95 -23.00 -17.86
C ALA A 2 -2.49 -21.61 -18.34
N THR A 3 -2.71 -21.29 -19.61
CA THR A 3 -2.28 -20.04 -20.27
C THR A 3 -3.21 -18.84 -20.03
N LEU A 4 -4.47 -19.06 -19.65
CA LEU A 4 -5.43 -17.99 -19.34
C LEU A 4 -5.17 -17.39 -17.95
N ARG A 5 -4.77 -18.21 -16.98
CA ARG A 5 -4.42 -17.78 -15.62
C ARG A 5 -3.14 -16.95 -15.57
N LYS A 6 -2.16 -17.30 -16.43
CA LYS A 6 -0.91 -16.54 -16.58
C LYS A 6 -1.16 -15.18 -17.24
N ARG A 7 -2.09 -15.09 -18.20
CA ARG A 7 -2.54 -13.81 -18.76
C ARG A 7 -3.34 -12.96 -17.78
N GLN A 8 -4.15 -13.54 -16.88
CA GLN A 8 -4.81 -12.78 -15.81
C GLN A 8 -3.82 -12.12 -14.84
N ASN A 9 -2.64 -12.72 -14.63
CA ASN A 9 -1.57 -12.12 -13.82
C ASN A 9 -0.85 -10.95 -14.52
N ASP A 10 -0.84 -10.91 -15.86
CA ASP A 10 -0.21 -9.83 -16.65
C ASP A 10 -1.19 -8.69 -17.02
N LEU A 11 -2.50 -8.87 -16.79
CA LEU A 11 -3.56 -7.94 -17.24
C LEU A 11 -3.90 -6.82 -16.25
N GLY A 12 -3.33 -6.80 -15.06
CA GLY A 12 -3.44 -5.67 -14.15
C GLY A 12 -2.08 -5.04 -14.02
N VAL A 13 -1.83 -3.89 -14.67
CA VAL A 13 -0.83 -2.95 -14.16
C VAL A 13 -1.14 -2.81 -12.67
N ARG A 14 -0.28 -3.31 -11.80
CA ARG A 14 -0.40 -3.05 -10.37
C ARG A 14 -0.20 -1.55 -10.22
N SER A 15 -1.30 -0.80 -10.20
CA SER A 15 -1.25 0.60 -9.79
C SER A 15 -0.59 0.60 -8.43
N LEU A 16 0.51 1.34 -8.28
CA LEU A 16 1.16 1.58 -7.00
C LEU A 16 0.49 2.72 -6.22
N THR A 17 -0.63 3.20 -6.76
CA THR A 17 -1.40 4.33 -6.27
C THR A 17 -2.81 3.87 -5.89
N ASP A 18 -3.31 4.38 -4.78
CA ASP A 18 -4.68 4.21 -4.29
C ASP A 18 -5.64 5.11 -5.09
N ALA A 19 -6.77 4.57 -5.54
CA ALA A 19 -7.66 5.27 -6.47
C ALA A 19 -8.48 6.39 -5.80
N LEU A 20 -8.74 6.29 -4.50
CA LEU A 20 -9.54 7.28 -3.76
C LEU A 20 -8.71 8.50 -3.38
N THR A 21 -7.46 8.27 -2.97
CA THR A 21 -6.59 9.31 -2.39
C THR A 21 -5.47 9.75 -3.34
N ASN A 22 -5.20 8.98 -4.40
CA ASN A 22 -4.06 9.16 -5.29
C ASN A 22 -2.68 9.09 -4.59
N LEU A 23 -2.64 8.55 -3.37
CA LEU A 23 -1.42 8.29 -2.62
C LEU A 23 -0.82 6.92 -2.96
N ALA A 24 0.43 6.70 -2.57
CA ALA A 24 1.04 5.37 -2.65
C ALA A 24 0.19 4.36 -1.85
N ASN A 25 -0.15 3.25 -2.49
CA ASN A 25 -0.97 2.23 -1.85
C ASN A 25 -0.11 1.28 -1.00
N ARG A 26 -0.79 0.31 -0.39
CA ARG A 26 -0.15 -0.71 0.44
C ARG A 26 0.93 -1.51 -0.31
N GLY A 27 0.72 -1.82 -1.59
CA GLY A 27 1.70 -2.56 -2.39
C GLY A 27 3.00 -1.77 -2.54
N TRP A 28 2.90 -0.48 -2.86
CA TRP A 28 4.06 0.41 -2.89
C TRP A 28 4.74 0.53 -1.53
N LEU A 29 3.97 0.67 -0.45
CA LEU A 29 4.51 0.77 0.91
C LEU A 29 5.33 -0.48 1.28
N GLU A 30 4.82 -1.68 0.97
CA GLU A 30 5.50 -2.94 1.26
C GLU A 30 6.83 -3.05 0.50
N GLU A 31 6.85 -2.69 -0.79
CA GLU A 31 8.07 -2.65 -1.61
C GLU A 31 9.10 -1.67 -1.03
N GLN A 32 8.67 -0.46 -0.69
CA GLN A 32 9.54 0.60 -0.18
C GLN A 32 10.05 0.33 1.23
N LEU A 33 9.23 -0.29 2.08
CA LEU A 33 9.64 -0.68 3.43
C LEU A 33 10.77 -1.70 3.38
N GLN A 34 10.65 -2.70 2.51
CA GLN A 34 11.68 -3.72 2.35
C GLN A 34 13.01 -3.13 1.90
N GLU A 35 12.97 -2.21 0.93
CA GLU A 35 14.14 -1.49 0.43
C GLU A 35 14.80 -0.64 1.53
N ARG A 36 14.02 0.23 2.18
CA ARG A 36 14.53 1.17 3.19
C ARG A 36 15.02 0.47 4.45
N PHE A 37 14.40 -0.64 4.83
CA PHE A 37 14.87 -1.46 5.95
C PHE A 37 16.25 -2.05 5.69
N ASN A 38 16.48 -2.61 4.49
CA ASN A 38 17.77 -3.15 4.11
C ASN A 38 18.85 -2.06 4.07
N GLN A 39 18.55 -0.90 3.46
CA GLN A 39 19.46 0.24 3.42
C GLN A 39 19.82 0.75 4.81
N SER A 40 18.82 0.90 5.70
CA SER A 40 19.05 1.37 7.07
C SER A 40 19.91 0.39 7.86
N ARG A 41 19.68 -0.92 7.68
CA ARG A 41 20.48 -1.98 8.30
C ARG A 41 21.94 -1.94 7.82
N GLU A 42 22.17 -1.75 6.53
CA GLU A 42 23.52 -1.68 5.94
C GLU A 42 24.28 -0.42 6.39
N GLN A 43 23.58 0.70 6.53
CA GLN A 43 24.17 1.99 6.91
C GLN A 43 24.26 2.19 8.43
N GLY A 44 23.71 1.28 9.23
CA GLY A 44 23.56 1.46 10.68
C GLY A 44 22.65 2.62 11.05
N ALA A 45 21.73 3.01 10.16
CA ALA A 45 20.81 4.11 10.35
C ALA A 45 19.50 3.65 11.01
N THR A 46 18.79 4.58 11.66
CA THR A 46 17.46 4.32 12.23
C THR A 46 16.37 4.56 11.19
N LEU A 47 15.48 3.58 11.01
CA LEU A 47 14.26 3.73 10.23
C LEU A 47 13.07 3.99 11.16
N LEU A 48 12.31 5.06 10.90
CA LEU A 48 11.08 5.37 11.62
C LEU A 48 9.86 5.12 10.71
N MET A 49 8.80 4.56 11.29
CA MET A 49 7.50 4.38 10.64
C MET A 49 6.40 4.90 11.57
N VAL A 50 5.42 5.60 10.99
CA VAL A 50 4.24 6.10 11.70
C VAL A 50 3.00 5.55 11.03
N PHE A 51 2.11 4.97 11.82
CA PHE A 51 0.76 4.60 11.40
C PHE A 51 -0.22 5.63 11.96
N ILE A 52 -1.15 6.06 11.10
CA ILE A 52 -2.20 7.01 11.44
C ILE A 52 -3.51 6.36 11.04
N ASP A 53 -4.51 6.49 11.90
CA ASP A 53 -5.88 6.03 11.65
C ASP A 53 -6.86 7.18 11.95
N LEU A 54 -8.03 7.15 11.31
CA LEU A 54 -9.07 8.15 11.53
C LEU A 54 -10.01 7.66 12.64
N ASP A 55 -9.94 8.33 13.79
CA ASP A 55 -10.85 8.04 14.91
C ASP A 55 -12.32 8.22 14.51
N TYR A 56 -13.17 7.30 14.95
CA TYR A 56 -14.62 7.32 14.72
C TYR A 56 -15.05 7.38 13.23
N PHE A 57 -14.18 7.00 12.28
CA PHE A 57 -14.50 7.08 10.85
C PHE A 57 -15.77 6.30 10.46
N LYS A 58 -16.07 5.21 11.17
CA LYS A 58 -17.33 4.46 10.99
C LYS A 58 -18.57 5.30 11.32
N VAL A 59 -18.55 6.07 12.41
CA VAL A 59 -19.69 6.93 12.80
C VAL A 59 -19.94 7.97 11.72
N ILE A 60 -18.87 8.56 11.18
CA ILE A 60 -18.96 9.54 10.10
C ILE A 60 -19.63 8.93 8.87
N ASN A 61 -19.19 7.75 8.43
CA ASN A 61 -19.80 7.04 7.28
C ASN A 61 -21.26 6.65 7.55
N ASP A 62 -21.57 6.20 8.77
CA ASP A 62 -22.93 5.78 9.16
C ASP A 62 -23.89 7.00 9.20
N GLU A 63 -23.41 8.20 9.56
CA GLU A 63 -24.20 9.44 9.62
C GLU A 63 -24.35 10.17 8.27
N HIS A 64 -23.30 10.16 7.44
CA HIS A 64 -23.24 10.98 6.21
C HIS A 64 -23.37 10.16 4.93
N GLY A 65 -23.37 8.83 5.02
CA GLY A 65 -23.32 7.92 3.89
C GLY A 65 -21.89 7.64 3.41
N HIS A 66 -21.75 6.58 2.61
CA HIS A 66 -20.51 6.22 1.90
C HIS A 66 -20.29 7.05 0.64
#